data_AF-A0ABD5DVI8-F1
#
_entry.id   AF-A0ABD5DVI8-F1
#
_cell.length_a   1.000
_cell.length_b   1.000
_cell.length_c   1.000
_cell.angle_alpha   90.00
_cell.angle_beta   90.00
_cell.angle_gamma   90.00
#
_symmetry.space_group_name_H-M   'P 1'
#
loop_
_entity.id
_entity.type
_entity.pdbx_description
1 polymer ?
#
loop_
_entity_poly.entity_id
_entity_poly.type
_entity_poly.pdbx_seq_one_letter_code
_entity_poly.pdbx_strand_id
1 'polypeptide(L)'
;VYNHKARAFYQRYGVQLIDAAYEAHEEKGDVPVMITKHCLRFAFNLCPKQAKGSIKSWKATPMQLIHGDEVLTLKFDCRPCEMHVVG
;
A
#
# COMPACT_ATOMS: atom_id res chain seq x y z
N VAL A 1 0.21 15.88 -2.08
CA VAL A 1 -0.84 16.88 -1.75
C VAL A 1 -1.56 17.34 -3.01
N TYR A 2 -2.87 17.10 -3.08
CA TYR A 2 -3.72 17.49 -4.23
C TYR A 2 -4.26 18.92 -4.12
N ASN A 3 -4.65 19.34 -2.90
CA ASN A 3 -5.30 20.63 -2.66
C ASN A 3 -4.28 21.77 -2.45
N HIS A 4 -4.39 22.85 -3.23
CA HIS A 4 -3.54 24.04 -3.11
C HIS A 4 -3.55 24.65 -1.69
N LYS A 5 -4.70 24.64 -0.99
CA LYS A 5 -4.80 25.17 0.38
C LYS A 5 -3.97 24.33 1.36
N ALA A 6 -3.98 23.02 1.18
CA ALA A 6 -3.17 22.12 1.98
C ALA A 6 -1.67 22.32 1.71
N ARG A 7 -1.28 22.52 0.43
CA ARG A 7 0.11 22.84 0.08
C ARG A 7 0.58 24.13 0.75
N ALA A 8 -0.21 25.20 0.66
CA ALA A 8 0.10 26.48 1.33
C ALA A 8 0.19 26.33 2.86
N PHE A 9 -0.69 25.51 3.46
CA PHE A 9 -0.62 25.18 4.88
C PHE A 9 0.72 24.53 5.24
N TYR A 10 1.12 23.45 4.55
CA TYR A 10 2.38 22.76 4.84
C TYR A 10 3.62 23.65 4.63
N GLN A 11 3.63 24.48 3.59
CA GLN A 11 4.72 25.44 3.34
C GLN A 11 4.90 26.43 4.49
N ARG A 12 3.79 26.96 5.04
CA ARG A 12 3.86 27.90 6.19
C ARG A 12 4.50 27.29 7.44
N TYR A 13 4.40 25.97 7.62
CA TYR A 13 5.01 25.25 8.74
C TYR A 13 6.38 24.65 8.40
N GLY A 14 7.02 25.12 7.33
CA GLY A 14 8.41 24.78 7.01
C GLY A 14 8.59 23.40 6.38
N VAL A 15 7.53 22.75 5.92
CA VAL A 15 7.66 21.48 5.18
C VAL A 15 8.33 21.77 3.84
N GLN A 16 9.51 21.17 3.64
CA GLN A 16 10.33 21.40 2.44
C GLN A 16 9.98 20.46 1.29
N LEU A 17 9.52 19.23 1.59
CA LEU A 17 9.12 18.24 0.59
C LEU A 17 7.60 18.06 0.62
N ILE A 18 6.93 18.52 -0.44
CA ILE A 18 5.47 18.46 -0.60
C ILE A 18 5.15 17.91 -1.98
N ASP A 19 5.28 16.60 -2.13
CA ASP A 19 5.00 15.90 -3.37
C ASP A 19 3.52 15.94 -3.72
N ALA A 20 3.18 15.66 -4.98
CA ALA A 20 1.81 15.52 -5.43
C ALA A 20 1.11 14.35 -4.71
N ALA A 21 -0.22 14.41 -4.58
CA ALA A 21 -0.94 13.26 -4.03
C ALA A 21 -1.00 12.18 -5.12
N TYR A 22 -1.15 10.92 -4.72
CA TYR A 22 -1.32 9.81 -5.66
C TYR A 22 -2.45 10.08 -6.68
N GLU A 23 -3.58 10.62 -6.23
CA GLU A 23 -4.74 11.03 -7.06
C GLU A 23 -4.45 12.17 -8.06
N ALA A 24 -3.29 12.83 -7.98
CA ALA A 24 -2.86 13.80 -9.00
C ALA A 24 -2.32 13.12 -10.27
N HIS A 25 -2.11 11.80 -10.24
CA HIS A 25 -1.64 10.97 -11.36
C HIS A 25 -0.33 11.48 -12.01
N GLU A 26 0.53 12.16 -11.24
CA GLU A 26 1.83 12.65 -11.73
C GLU A 26 2.88 11.52 -11.82
N GLU A 27 2.77 10.51 -10.96
CA GLU A 27 3.61 9.31 -10.96
C GLU A 27 2.90 8.16 -11.69
N LYS A 28 3.59 7.51 -12.64
CA LYS A 28 3.02 6.46 -13.51
C LYS A 28 3.48 5.04 -13.15
N GLY A 29 3.99 4.84 -11.94
CA GLY A 29 4.54 3.56 -11.48
C GLY A 29 3.87 3.04 -10.22
N ASP A 30 4.33 1.87 -9.75
CA ASP A 30 3.90 1.25 -8.50
C ASP A 30 4.31 2.12 -7.28
N VAL A 31 3.41 2.98 -6.80
CA VAL A 31 3.66 3.83 -5.62
C VAL A 31 2.95 3.23 -4.40
N PRO A 32 3.64 3.07 -3.25
CA PRO A 32 2.97 2.66 -2.02
C PRO A 32 2.04 3.77 -1.54
N VAL A 33 0.73 3.56 -1.66
CA VAL A 33 -0.30 4.51 -1.22
C VAL A 33 -0.62 4.36 0.27
N MET A 34 -0.43 3.16 0.83
CA MET A 34 -0.68 2.86 2.23
C MET A 34 0.21 1.71 2.72
N ILE A 35 0.72 1.83 3.94
CA ILE A 35 1.39 0.74 4.65
C ILE A 35 0.60 0.45 5.92
N THR A 36 0.25 -0.81 6.16
CA THR A 36 -0.51 -1.23 7.34
C THR A 36 0.04 -2.51 7.95
N LYS A 37 -0.08 -2.62 9.28
CA LYS A 37 0.18 -3.85 10.03
C LYS A 37 -0.99 -4.83 9.96
N HIS A 38 -2.19 -4.36 9.58
CA HIS A 38 -3.33 -5.24 9.33
C HIS A 38 -3.07 -6.04 8.05
N CYS A 39 -2.83 -7.35 8.20
CA CYS A 39 -2.42 -8.21 7.10
C CYS A 39 -3.56 -9.12 6.66
N LEU A 40 -4.04 -8.96 5.42
CA LEU A 40 -5.10 -9.83 4.90
C LEU A 40 -4.67 -11.30 4.78
N ARG A 41 -3.39 -11.58 4.53
CA ARG A 41 -2.90 -12.98 4.61
C ARG A 41 -3.10 -13.57 6.00
N PHE A 42 -2.91 -12.79 7.06
CA PHE A 42 -3.19 -13.24 8.41
C PHE A 42 -4.69 -13.43 8.63
N ALA A 43 -5.52 -12.46 8.24
CA ALA A 43 -6.97 -12.51 8.40
C ALA A 43 -7.61 -13.71 7.67
N PHE A 44 -7.05 -14.13 6.54
CA PHE A 44 -7.53 -15.28 5.75
C PHE A 44 -6.76 -16.58 6.02
N ASN A 45 -5.95 -16.67 7.08
CA ASN A 45 -5.15 -17.86 7.41
C ASN A 45 -4.16 -18.30 6.30
N LEU A 46 -3.73 -17.37 5.45
CA LEU A 46 -2.75 -17.55 4.38
C LEU A 46 -1.34 -17.10 4.79
N CYS A 47 -1.14 -16.72 6.07
CA CYS A 47 0.13 -16.19 6.53
C CYS A 47 1.20 -17.30 6.66
N PRO A 48 2.36 -17.18 5.99
CA PRO A 48 3.41 -18.19 6.07
C PRO A 48 4.01 -18.30 7.47
N LYS A 49 3.93 -17.25 8.31
CA LYS A 49 4.36 -17.32 9.71
C LYS A 49 3.46 -18.19 10.59
N GLN A 50 2.18 -18.34 10.23
CA GLN A 50 1.24 -19.18 10.98
C GLN A 50 1.28 -20.63 10.51
N ALA A 51 1.58 -20.87 9.23
CA ALA A 51 1.67 -22.21 8.68
C ALA A 51 3.01 -22.87 9.03
N LYS A 52 3.03 -23.68 10.09
CA LYS A 52 4.16 -24.54 10.46
C LYS A 52 4.38 -25.64 9.40
N GLY A 53 5.09 -25.31 8.32
CA GLY A 53 5.71 -26.27 7.40
C GLY A 53 4.83 -26.92 6.32
N SER A 54 3.54 -26.56 6.19
CA SER A 54 2.62 -27.23 5.23
C SER A 54 2.16 -26.38 4.03
N ILE A 55 2.56 -25.10 3.92
CA ILE A 55 2.25 -24.33 2.71
C ILE A 55 3.31 -24.62 1.64
N LYS A 56 3.04 -25.62 0.80
CA LYS A 56 3.72 -25.80 -0.48
C LYS A 56 3.47 -24.54 -1.31
N SER A 57 4.51 -23.72 -1.50
CA SER A 57 4.62 -22.68 -2.54
C SER A 57 3.28 -22.21 -3.09
N TRP A 58 2.60 -21.32 -2.37
CA TRP A 58 1.45 -20.64 -2.95
C TRP A 58 2.04 -19.73 -4.02
N LYS A 59 1.91 -20.10 -5.31
CA LYS A 59 1.89 -19.11 -6.40
C LYS A 59 0.69 -18.23 -6.11
N ALA A 60 0.86 -17.33 -5.16
CA ALA A 60 -0.18 -16.46 -4.69
C ALA A 60 -0.53 -15.56 -5.85
N THR A 61 -1.74 -15.73 -6.38
CA THR A 61 -2.36 -14.71 -7.20
C THR A 61 -2.23 -13.40 -6.45
N PRO A 62 -1.72 -12.32 -7.08
CA PRO A 62 -1.64 -11.03 -6.43
C PRO A 62 -3.02 -10.68 -5.88
N MET A 63 -3.08 -10.34 -4.60
CA MET A 63 -4.33 -9.83 -4.03
C MET A 63 -4.48 -8.38 -4.46
N GLN A 64 -5.68 -8.03 -4.88
CA GLN A 64 -6.01 -6.69 -5.35
C GLN A 64 -7.21 -6.15 -4.57
N LEU A 65 -7.19 -4.84 -4.32
CA LEU A 65 -8.35 -4.08 -3.90
C LEU A 65 -8.91 -3.39 -5.14
N ILE A 66 -10.19 -3.59 -5.39
CA ILE A 66 -10.89 -2.99 -6.53
C ILE A 66 -11.85 -1.95 -5.97
N HIS A 67 -11.71 -0.70 -6.41
CA HIS A 67 -12.59 0.40 -6.03
C HIS A 67 -13.01 1.18 -7.28
N GLY A 68 -14.23 0.93 -7.77
CA GLY A 68 -14.67 1.45 -9.07
C GLY A 68 -13.76 0.91 -10.18
N ASP A 69 -13.14 1.82 -10.94
CA ASP A 69 -12.21 1.50 -12.03
C ASP A 69 -10.75 1.37 -11.58
N GLU A 70 -10.46 1.61 -10.30
CA GLU A 70 -9.11 1.51 -9.73
C GLU A 70 -8.82 0.09 -9.23
N VAL A 71 -7.63 -0.41 -9.59
CA VAL A 71 -7.12 -1.71 -9.13
C VAL A 71 -5.81 -1.48 -8.39
N LEU A 72 -5.85 -1.59 -7.06
CA LEU A 72 -4.68 -1.47 -6.20
C LEU A 72 -4.13 -2.85 -5.87
N THR A 73 -2.83 -3.04 -6.05
CA THR A 73 -2.15 -4.33 -5.78
C THR A 73 -1.62 -4.37 -4.35
N LEU A 74 -1.83 -5.50 -3.67
CA LEU A 74 -1.34 -5.72 -2.31
C LEU A 74 0.00 -6.46 -2.31
N LYS A 75 1.05 -5.80 -1.84
CA LYS A 75 2.35 -6.40 -1.57
C LYS A 75 2.49 -6.71 -0.08
N PHE A 76 3.11 -7.84 0.25
CA PHE A 76 3.24 -8.30 1.64
C PHE A 76 4.72 -8.49 1.99
N ASP A 77 5.26 -7.66 2.87
CA ASP A 77 6.56 -7.91 3.47
C ASP A 77 6.39 -8.64 4.80
N CYS A 78 6.62 -9.96 4.75
CA CYS A 78 6.50 -10.80 5.92
C CYS A 78 7.62 -10.54 6.95
N ARG A 79 8.73 -9.89 6.60
CA ARG A 79 9.82 -9.59 7.56
C ARG A 79 9.36 -8.57 8.61
N PRO A 80 9.02 -7.30 8.27
CA PRO A 80 8.46 -6.32 9.20
C PRO A 80 6.96 -6.54 9.48
N CYS A 81 6.34 -7.54 8.86
CA CYS A 81 4.91 -7.85 8.98
C CYS A 81 4.02 -6.69 8.51
N GLU A 82 4.20 -6.29 7.25
CA GLU A 82 3.51 -5.17 6.63
C GLU A 82 2.79 -5.59 5.35
N MET A 83 1.62 -4.98 5.13
CA MET A 83 0.90 -5.01 3.88
C MET A 83 0.98 -3.61 3.27
N HIS A 84 1.49 -3.55 2.05
CA HIS A 84 1.62 -2.32 1.26
C HIS A 84 0.54 -2.35 0.20
N VAL A 85 -0.31 -1.33 0.19
CA VAL A 85 -1.25 -1.07 -0.89
C VAL A 85 -0.48 -0.25 -1.94
N VAL A 86 -0.44 -0.76 -3.15
CA VAL A 86 0.30 -0.17 -4.27
C VAL A 86 -0.68 0.18 -5.37
N GLY A 87 -0.58 1.40 -5.88
CA GLY A 87 -1.33 1.88 -7.03
C GLY A 87 -0.44 2.70 -7.93
#